data_AF-A0A2Z6P9K9-F1
#
_entry.id   AF-A0A2Z6P9K9-F1
#
_cell.length_a   1.000
_cell.length_b   1.000
_cell.length_c   1.000
_cell.angle_alpha   90.00
_cell.angle_beta   90.00
_cell.angle_gamma   90.00
#
_symmetry.space_group_name_H-M   'P 1'
#
loop_
_entity.id
_entity.type
_entity.pdbx_description
1 polymer ?
#
loop_
_entity_poly.entity_id
_entity_poly.type
_entity_poly.pdbx_seq_one_letter_code
_entity_poly.pdbx_strand_id
1 'polypeptide(L)'
;MFGTAPYGPYWREIRKITTLEVFTNHRVEQQQHVRVSEVRASIKELFDVWSSKKNESCLSNYVLVNMDEWFTHLTFNMVLGMVVGKRYFGVKTIEEEEKAQRCVKALKELMQLFGIVTVGDVIPCLNFFDFGGHVKAMKETSKELDKILDEWLKEHRYKRILGENVDHQDQDIMDVLISLLDGRTIEGFDSDTIIKATVLVCM
;
A
#
# COMPACT_ATOMS: atom_id res chain seq x y z
N MET A 1 6.60 -7.45 -11.30
CA MET A 1 7.07 -6.67 -10.12
C MET A 1 8.57 -6.80 -10.01
N PHE A 2 9.31 -5.71 -9.80
CA PHE A 2 10.79 -5.78 -9.74
C PHE A 2 11.31 -6.51 -8.48
N GLY A 3 10.53 -6.57 -7.40
CA GLY A 3 10.90 -7.31 -6.18
C GLY A 3 11.08 -8.83 -6.38
N THR A 4 10.41 -9.41 -7.37
CA THR A 4 10.48 -10.85 -7.71
C THR A 4 10.97 -11.11 -9.14
N ALA A 5 11.29 -10.06 -9.90
CA ALA A 5 11.78 -10.22 -11.26
C ALA A 5 13.23 -10.75 -11.26
N PRO A 6 13.58 -11.64 -12.22
CA PRO A 6 14.95 -12.07 -12.38
C PRO A 6 15.85 -10.88 -12.76
N TYR A 7 17.14 -10.98 -12.42
CA TYR A 7 18.10 -9.96 -12.81
C TYR A 7 18.15 -9.81 -14.34
N GLY A 8 17.98 -8.58 -14.81
CA GLY A 8 17.92 -8.27 -16.23
C GLY A 8 17.84 -6.76 -16.48
N PRO A 9 17.73 -6.34 -17.76
CA PRO A 9 17.57 -4.93 -18.11
C PRO A 9 16.39 -4.27 -17.39
N TYR A 10 15.20 -4.88 -17.44
CA TYR A 10 13.99 -4.43 -16.73
C TYR A 10 14.27 -4.19 -15.24
N TRP A 11 14.77 -5.21 -14.55
CA TRP A 11 15.01 -5.14 -13.11
C TRP A 11 16.01 -4.02 -12.75
N ARG A 12 17.09 -3.87 -13.53
CA ARG A 12 18.10 -2.83 -13.31
C ARG A 12 17.51 -1.44 -13.47
N GLU A 13 16.69 -1.25 -14.49
CA GLU A 13 16.07 0.04 -14.80
C GLU A 13 15.05 0.44 -13.72
N ILE A 14 14.12 -0.45 -13.37
CA ILE A 14 13.14 -0.16 -12.31
C ILE A 14 13.84 0.05 -10.98
N ARG A 15 14.80 -0.81 -10.60
CA ARG A 15 15.56 -0.63 -9.35
C ARG A 15 16.31 0.70 -9.32
N LYS A 16 16.88 1.14 -10.46
CA LYS A 16 17.52 2.45 -10.56
C LYS A 16 16.52 3.58 -10.34
N ILE A 17 15.36 3.54 -10.99
CA ILE A 17 14.30 4.55 -10.84
C ILE A 17 13.84 4.60 -9.38
N THR A 18 13.47 3.47 -8.78
CA THR A 18 12.97 3.45 -7.40
C THR A 18 14.03 3.93 -6.40
N THR A 19 15.30 3.56 -6.58
CA THR A 19 16.37 3.99 -5.66
C THR A 19 16.69 5.49 -5.79
N LEU A 20 16.70 6.02 -7.01
CA LEU A 20 17.14 7.39 -7.28
C LEU A 20 16.02 8.42 -7.22
N GLU A 21 14.76 8.00 -7.35
CA GLU A 21 13.64 8.95 -7.44
C GLU A 21 12.62 8.78 -6.32
N VAL A 22 12.47 7.56 -5.78
CA VAL A 22 11.45 7.25 -4.75
C VAL A 22 12.08 7.18 -3.36
N PHE A 23 13.18 6.44 -3.20
CA PHE A 23 13.80 6.17 -1.90
C PHE A 23 15.04 7.04 -1.60
N THR A 24 15.10 8.25 -2.15
CA THR A 24 16.18 9.18 -1.79
C THR A 24 15.95 9.78 -0.40
N ASN A 25 17.04 10.15 0.28
CA ASN A 25 16.95 10.84 1.58
C ASN A 25 16.07 12.09 1.49
N HIS A 26 16.17 12.84 0.39
CA HIS A 26 15.35 14.03 0.16
C HIS A 26 13.85 13.69 0.11
N ARG A 27 13.45 12.63 -0.58
CA ARG A 27 12.04 12.18 -0.62
C ARG A 27 11.55 11.70 0.74
N VAL A 28 12.39 10.94 1.46
CA VAL A 28 12.04 10.47 2.81
C VAL A 28 11.84 11.63 3.78
N GLU A 29 12.61 12.71 3.63
CA GLU A 29 12.44 13.97 4.37
C GLU A 29 11.19 14.73 3.94
N GLN A 30 10.91 14.84 2.65
CA GLN A 30 9.67 15.46 2.14
C GLN A 30 8.43 14.79 2.74
N GLN A 31 8.42 13.46 2.84
CA GLN A 31 7.31 12.68 3.41
C GLN A 31 7.29 12.64 4.95
N GLN A 32 8.18 13.36 5.65
CA GLN A 32 8.20 13.40 7.11
C GLN A 32 6.88 13.91 7.69
N HIS A 33 6.27 14.89 7.04
CA HIS A 33 5.02 15.51 7.51
C HIS A 33 3.88 14.47 7.59
N VAL A 34 3.77 13.57 6.61
CA VAL A 34 2.79 12.47 6.60
C VAL A 34 3.01 11.58 7.82
N ARG A 35 4.25 11.11 8.06
CA ARG A 35 4.56 10.23 9.20
C ARG A 35 4.24 10.88 10.54
N VAL A 36 4.61 12.15 10.72
CA VAL A 36 4.33 12.90 11.95
C VAL A 36 2.83 13.09 12.15
N SER A 37 2.10 13.41 11.08
CA SER A 37 0.65 13.56 11.10
C SER A 37 -0.04 12.26 11.52
N GLU A 38 0.36 11.13 10.92
CA GLU A 38 -0.25 9.82 11.21
C GLU A 38 0.04 9.33 12.63
N VAL A 39 1.26 9.50 13.14
CA VAL A 39 1.60 9.18 14.53
C VAL A 39 0.80 10.05 15.49
N ARG A 40 0.71 11.36 15.24
CA ARG A 40 -0.06 12.28 16.08
C ARG A 40 -1.55 11.91 16.10
N ALA A 41 -2.13 11.59 14.95
CA ALA A 41 -3.52 11.18 14.85
C ALA A 41 -3.78 9.86 15.59
N SER A 42 -2.87 8.88 15.46
CA SER A 42 -3.00 7.57 16.14
C SER A 42 -2.86 7.68 17.66
N ILE A 43 -1.98 8.58 18.16
CA ILE A 43 -1.87 8.89 19.60
C ILE A 43 -3.15 9.59 20.09
N LYS A 44 -3.70 10.50 19.29
CA LYS A 44 -4.96 11.18 19.63
C LYS A 44 -6.12 10.19 19.75
N GLU A 45 -6.22 9.24 18.83
CA GLU A 45 -7.22 8.17 18.87
C GLU A 45 -7.12 7.34 20.17
N LEU A 46 -5.90 6.98 20.59
CA LEU A 46 -5.69 6.31 21.88
C LEU A 46 -6.17 7.16 23.06
N PHE A 47 -5.89 8.47 23.02
CA PHE A 47 -6.34 9.40 24.06
C PHE A 47 -7.87 9.53 24.09
N ASP A 48 -8.53 9.55 22.93
CA ASP A 48 -9.99 9.63 22.83
C ASP A 48 -10.65 8.33 23.34
N VAL A 49 -10.08 7.16 23.03
CA VAL A 49 -10.51 5.86 23.57
C VAL A 49 -10.32 5.80 25.09
N TRP A 50 -9.21 6.32 25.60
CA TRP A 50 -8.98 6.41 27.04
C TRP A 50 -10.00 7.35 27.71
N SER A 51 -10.25 8.52 27.11
CA SER A 51 -11.14 9.55 27.66
C SER A 51 -12.60 9.10 27.70
N SER A 52 -13.06 8.37 26.68
CA SER A 52 -14.44 7.85 26.61
C SER A 52 -14.69 6.76 27.66
N LYS A 53 -13.77 5.80 27.80
CA LYS A 53 -13.92 4.66 28.73
C LYS A 53 -13.68 5.00 30.20
N LYS A 54 -12.97 6.12 30.47
CA LYS A 54 -12.77 6.63 31.84
C LYS A 54 -14.10 6.90 32.57
N ASN A 55 -15.15 7.27 31.85
CA ASN A 55 -16.46 7.57 32.44
C ASN A 55 -17.32 6.34 32.74
N GLU A 56 -16.95 5.15 32.24
CA GLU A 56 -17.73 3.92 32.40
C GLU A 56 -17.24 3.04 33.56
N SER A 57 -15.96 3.12 33.94
CA SER A 57 -15.40 2.28 35.02
C SER A 57 -14.87 3.14 36.17
N CYS A 58 -15.54 3.06 37.33
CA CYS A 58 -15.13 3.78 38.54
C CYS A 58 -13.91 3.18 39.27
N LEU A 59 -13.32 2.07 38.77
CA LEU A 59 -12.34 1.28 39.54
C LEU A 59 -10.90 1.27 38.99
N SER A 60 -10.65 1.68 37.75
CA SER A 60 -9.27 1.74 37.22
C SER A 60 -9.09 2.80 36.14
N ASN A 61 -8.08 3.68 36.30
CA ASN A 61 -7.68 4.71 35.33
C ASN A 61 -7.02 4.17 34.04
N TYR A 62 -7.08 2.86 33.81
CA TYR A 62 -6.37 2.17 32.74
C TYR A 62 -7.36 1.59 31.74
N VAL A 63 -6.99 1.65 30.46
CA VAL A 63 -7.76 1.06 29.36
C VAL A 63 -6.89 0.03 28.67
N LEU A 64 -7.43 -1.18 28.49
CA LEU A 64 -6.77 -2.21 27.71
C LEU A 64 -6.86 -1.86 26.22
N VAL A 65 -5.72 -1.92 25.53
CA VAL A 65 -5.60 -1.60 24.10
C VAL A 65 -4.95 -2.78 23.39
N ASN A 66 -5.52 -3.18 22.26
CA ASN A 66 -4.91 -4.17 21.37
C ASN A 66 -3.80 -3.52 20.56
N MET A 67 -2.54 -3.73 20.96
CA MET A 67 -1.38 -3.12 20.30
C MET A 67 -1.15 -3.64 18.88
N ASP A 68 -1.47 -4.91 18.59
CA ASP A 68 -1.28 -5.48 17.26
C ASP A 68 -2.17 -4.80 16.22
N GLU A 69 -3.43 -4.58 16.57
CA GLU A 69 -4.38 -3.86 15.75
C GLU A 69 -3.98 -2.39 15.59
N TRP A 70 -3.56 -1.74 16.67
CA TRP A 70 -3.12 -0.35 16.64
C TRP A 70 -1.89 -0.14 15.73
N PHE A 71 -0.86 -0.99 15.86
CA PHE A 71 0.30 -0.94 14.98
C PHE A 71 -0.07 -1.25 13.53
N THR A 72 -0.95 -2.22 13.31
CA THR A 72 -1.47 -2.52 11.97
C THR A 72 -2.10 -1.28 11.34
N HIS A 73 -3.00 -0.59 12.06
CA HIS A 73 -3.68 0.61 11.56
C HIS A 73 -2.70 1.76 11.28
N LEU A 74 -1.76 2.01 12.20
CA LEU A 74 -0.73 3.03 12.03
C LEU A 74 0.15 2.74 10.80
N THR A 75 0.62 1.50 10.65
CA THR A 75 1.48 1.10 9.52
C THR A 75 0.74 1.21 8.20
N PHE A 76 -0.50 0.73 8.11
CA PHE A 76 -1.29 0.85 6.89
C PHE A 76 -1.55 2.32 6.52
N ASN A 77 -1.98 3.16 7.45
CA ASN A 77 -2.19 4.58 7.18
C ASN A 77 -0.89 5.28 6.75
N MET A 78 0.23 4.95 7.40
CA MET A 78 1.52 5.55 7.06
C MET A 78 1.97 5.14 5.65
N VAL A 79 1.92 3.85 5.33
CA VAL A 79 2.32 3.34 4.01
C VAL A 79 1.38 3.86 2.92
N LEU A 80 0.07 3.74 3.08
CA LEU A 80 -0.89 4.21 2.08
C LEU A 80 -0.84 5.73 1.90
N GLY A 81 -0.60 6.48 2.98
CA GLY A 81 -0.44 7.93 2.91
C GLY A 81 0.82 8.34 2.14
N MET A 82 1.93 7.62 2.33
CA MET A 82 3.18 7.90 1.60
C MET A 82 3.16 7.41 0.15
N VAL A 83 2.51 6.27 -0.13
CA VAL A 83 2.60 5.63 -1.44
C VAL A 83 1.53 6.17 -2.41
N VAL A 84 0.29 6.39 -1.95
CA VAL A 84 -0.87 6.74 -2.79
C VAL A 84 -1.74 7.86 -2.22
N GLY A 85 -1.25 8.57 -1.20
CA GLY A 85 -1.97 9.68 -0.59
C GLY A 85 -3.29 9.30 0.09
N LYS A 86 -3.46 8.02 0.47
CA LYS A 86 -4.71 7.52 1.07
C LYS A 86 -4.58 7.29 2.57
N ARG A 87 -5.66 7.60 3.29
CA ARG A 87 -5.83 7.27 4.70
C ARG A 87 -7.13 6.50 4.87
N TYR A 88 -7.06 5.35 5.54
CA TYR A 88 -8.17 4.38 5.60
C TYR A 88 -8.67 4.11 7.02
N PHE A 89 -7.83 4.28 8.04
CA PHE A 89 -8.28 4.26 9.43
C PHE A 89 -8.53 5.69 9.94
N GLY A 90 -9.69 5.90 10.57
CA GLY A 90 -10.19 7.22 10.98
C GLY A 90 -11.03 7.96 9.92
N VAL A 91 -11.58 7.20 8.96
CA VAL A 91 -12.40 7.69 7.84
C VAL A 91 -13.81 8.09 8.32
N LYS A 92 -14.40 9.10 7.66
CA LYS A 92 -15.68 9.70 8.07
C LYS A 92 -16.90 9.23 7.27
N THR A 93 -16.69 8.58 6.13
CA THR A 93 -17.78 8.16 5.23
C THR A 93 -17.82 6.64 5.06
N ILE A 94 -19.04 6.10 4.96
CA ILE A 94 -19.28 4.65 4.85
C ILE A 94 -18.63 4.07 3.58
N GLU A 95 -18.68 4.81 2.46
CA GLU A 95 -18.13 4.33 1.19
C GLU A 95 -16.60 4.22 1.21
N GLU A 96 -15.92 5.18 1.84
CA GLU A 96 -14.46 5.13 2.00
C GLU A 96 -14.03 4.04 2.99
N GLU A 97 -14.85 3.76 4.00
CA GLU A 97 -14.62 2.66 4.94
C GLU A 97 -14.73 1.29 4.26
N GLU A 98 -15.70 1.08 3.38
CA GLU A 98 -15.80 -0.15 2.59
C GLU A 98 -14.58 -0.35 1.68
N LYS A 99 -14.14 0.71 0.97
CA LYS A 99 -12.92 0.67 0.14
C LYS A 99 -11.67 0.41 0.96
N ALA A 100 -11.57 1.01 2.14
CA ALA A 100 -10.51 0.79 3.11
C ALA A 100 -10.43 -0.67 3.54
N GLN A 101 -11.55 -1.24 4.00
CA GLN A 101 -11.63 -2.64 4.43
C GLN A 101 -11.29 -3.60 3.29
N ARG A 102 -11.79 -3.34 2.09
CA ARG A 102 -11.47 -4.10 0.86
C ARG A 102 -9.96 -4.10 0.58
N CYS A 103 -9.32 -2.93 0.64
CA CYS A 103 -7.89 -2.79 0.43
C CYS A 103 -7.05 -3.50 1.50
N VAL A 104 -7.34 -3.25 2.78
CA VAL A 104 -6.62 -3.85 3.91
C VAL A 104 -6.75 -5.37 3.86
N LYS A 105 -7.93 -5.89 3.53
CA LYS A 105 -8.15 -7.33 3.35
C LYS A 105 -7.28 -7.90 2.22
N ALA A 106 -7.31 -7.28 1.04
CA ALA A 106 -6.52 -7.75 -0.10
C ALA A 106 -5.00 -7.72 0.18
N LEU A 107 -4.50 -6.68 0.86
CA LEU A 107 -3.08 -6.61 1.25
C LEU A 107 -2.71 -7.64 2.34
N LYS A 108 -3.60 -7.89 3.31
CA LYS A 108 -3.39 -8.96 4.31
C LYS A 108 -3.35 -10.34 3.64
N GLU A 109 -4.27 -10.62 2.73
CA GLU A 109 -4.27 -11.86 1.95
C GLU A 109 -3.00 -12.00 1.11
N LEU A 110 -2.55 -10.92 0.46
CA LEU A 110 -1.28 -10.91 -0.27
C LEU A 110 -0.11 -11.28 0.65
N MET A 111 0.03 -10.62 1.80
CA MET A 111 1.12 -10.90 2.74
C MET A 111 1.08 -12.34 3.26
N GLN A 112 -0.11 -12.88 3.53
CA GLN A 112 -0.26 -14.28 3.93
C GLN A 112 0.16 -15.24 2.81
N LEU A 113 -0.29 -15.00 1.58
CA LEU A 113 -0.01 -15.85 0.43
C LEU A 113 1.46 -15.74 -0.02
N PHE A 114 2.10 -14.58 0.16
CA PHE A 114 3.50 -14.35 -0.24
C PHE A 114 4.49 -15.25 0.50
N GLY A 115 4.15 -15.67 1.74
CA GLY A 115 4.96 -16.57 2.54
C GLY A 115 4.69 -18.06 2.31
N ILE A 116 3.72 -18.43 1.47
CA ILE A 116 3.34 -19.84 1.28
C ILE A 116 4.18 -20.47 0.18
N VAL A 117 4.80 -21.60 0.50
CA VAL A 117 5.42 -22.51 -0.47
C VAL A 117 4.38 -23.54 -0.88
N THR A 118 4.03 -23.61 -2.16
CA THR A 118 3.06 -24.58 -2.67
C THR A 118 3.72 -25.92 -2.92
N VAL A 119 2.94 -27.01 -2.94
CA VAL A 119 3.43 -28.36 -3.28
C VAL A 119 4.05 -28.36 -4.69
N GLY A 120 3.51 -27.55 -5.59
CA GLY A 120 4.00 -27.38 -6.95
C GLY A 120 5.40 -26.77 -7.04
N ASP A 121 5.77 -25.92 -6.08
CA ASP A 121 7.11 -25.33 -6.00
C ASP A 121 8.17 -26.37 -5.62
N VAL A 122 7.79 -27.38 -4.82
CA VAL A 122 8.68 -28.46 -4.38
C VAL A 122 8.67 -29.64 -5.34
N ILE A 123 7.49 -29.97 -5.87
CA ILE A 123 7.27 -31.11 -6.77
C ILE A 123 6.62 -30.58 -8.07
N PRO A 124 7.44 -30.18 -9.06
CA PRO A 124 6.96 -29.48 -10.26
C PRO A 124 5.92 -30.26 -11.07
N CYS A 125 5.91 -31.59 -11.00
CA CYS A 125 4.94 -32.41 -11.73
C CYS A 125 3.51 -32.33 -11.14
N LEU A 126 3.33 -31.80 -9.93
CA LEU A 126 2.04 -31.61 -9.28
C LEU A 126 1.48 -30.18 -9.42
N ASN A 127 2.14 -29.30 -10.19
CA ASN A 127 1.72 -27.91 -10.39
C ASN A 127 0.29 -27.75 -10.93
N PHE A 128 -0.20 -28.73 -11.70
CA PHE A 128 -1.55 -28.64 -12.30
C PHE A 128 -2.69 -28.84 -11.29
N PHE A 129 -2.42 -29.38 -10.11
CA PHE A 129 -3.46 -29.79 -9.16
C PHE A 129 -3.78 -28.73 -8.09
N ASP A 130 -2.95 -27.68 -7.94
CA ASP A 130 -3.11 -26.60 -6.94
C ASP A 130 -3.55 -27.12 -5.56
N PHE A 131 -2.74 -28.01 -4.98
CA PHE A 131 -3.00 -28.56 -3.64
C PHE A 131 -3.14 -27.42 -2.61
N GLY A 132 -4.32 -27.34 -1.98
CA GLY A 132 -4.66 -26.28 -1.01
C GLY A 132 -5.30 -25.03 -1.61
N GLY A 133 -5.41 -24.93 -2.94
CA GLY A 133 -6.07 -23.81 -3.62
C GLY A 133 -5.30 -22.48 -3.54
N HIS A 134 -4.02 -22.53 -3.19
CA HIS A 134 -3.19 -21.34 -2.96
C HIS A 134 -2.93 -20.57 -4.25
N VAL A 135 -2.68 -21.24 -5.37
CA VAL A 135 -2.46 -20.59 -6.67
C VAL A 135 -3.74 -19.89 -7.14
N LYS A 136 -4.90 -20.50 -6.92
CA LYS A 136 -6.19 -19.87 -7.17
C LYS A 136 -6.38 -18.62 -6.30
N ALA A 137 -6.14 -18.72 -5.00
CA ALA A 137 -6.24 -17.58 -4.08
C ALA A 137 -5.28 -16.44 -4.49
N MET A 138 -4.03 -16.75 -4.83
CA MET A 138 -3.06 -15.76 -5.34
C MET A 138 -3.58 -15.03 -6.58
N LYS A 139 -4.21 -15.73 -7.52
CA LYS A 139 -4.79 -15.11 -8.73
C LYS A 139 -5.99 -14.21 -8.39
N GLU A 140 -6.83 -14.62 -7.45
CA GLU A 140 -7.99 -13.83 -7.01
C GLU A 140 -7.53 -12.56 -6.28
N THR A 141 -6.62 -12.68 -5.31
CA THR A 141 -6.04 -11.54 -4.60
C THR A 141 -5.28 -10.61 -5.55
N SER A 142 -4.51 -11.15 -6.51
CA SER A 142 -3.80 -10.33 -7.51
C SER A 142 -4.75 -9.53 -8.41
N LYS A 143 -5.88 -10.13 -8.85
CA LYS A 143 -6.90 -9.39 -9.62
C LYS A 143 -7.55 -8.29 -8.80
N GLU A 144 -7.74 -8.54 -7.50
CA GLU A 144 -8.37 -7.58 -6.62
C GLU A 144 -7.48 -6.38 -6.35
N LEU A 145 -6.20 -6.62 -6.07
CA LEU A 145 -5.19 -5.57 -5.94
C LEU A 145 -5.00 -4.79 -7.24
N ASP A 146 -5.00 -5.47 -8.40
CA ASP A 146 -4.86 -4.79 -9.69
C ASP A 146 -6.01 -3.80 -9.94
N LYS A 147 -7.25 -4.16 -9.58
CA LYS A 147 -8.39 -3.24 -9.64
C LYS A 147 -8.21 -2.03 -8.72
N ILE A 148 -7.80 -2.26 -7.47
CA ILE A 148 -7.60 -1.16 -6.49
C ILE A 148 -6.50 -0.20 -6.98
N LEU A 149 -5.39 -0.74 -7.46
CA LEU A 149 -4.28 0.05 -8.01
C LEU A 149 -4.69 0.81 -9.27
N ASP A 150 -5.51 0.22 -10.12
CA ASP A 150 -6.06 0.87 -11.32
C ASP A 150 -7.03 2.01 -10.97
N GLU A 151 -7.88 1.82 -9.95
CA GLU A 151 -8.76 2.87 -9.40
C GLU A 151 -7.93 4.07 -8.91
N TRP A 152 -6.86 3.82 -8.12
CA TRP A 152 -5.97 4.89 -7.65
C TRP A 152 -5.19 5.55 -8.78
N LEU A 153 -4.66 4.79 -9.73
CA LEU A 153 -3.90 5.33 -10.85
C LEU A 153 -4.76 6.29 -11.68
N LYS A 154 -6.01 5.91 -11.95
CA LYS A 154 -6.98 6.75 -12.66
C LYS A 154 -7.31 8.01 -11.87
N GLU A 155 -7.47 7.91 -10.55
CA GLU A 155 -7.72 9.06 -9.69
C GLU A 155 -6.57 10.08 -9.74
N HIS A 156 -5.31 9.63 -9.63
CA HIS A 156 -4.13 10.52 -9.69
C HIS A 156 -4.00 11.19 -11.06
N ARG A 157 -4.23 10.43 -12.14
CA ARG A 157 -4.23 10.98 -13.51
C ARG A 157 -5.34 12.02 -13.71
N TYR A 158 -6.53 11.75 -13.18
CA TYR A 158 -7.65 12.69 -13.26
C TYR A 158 -7.38 14.01 -12.52
N LYS A 159 -6.83 13.95 -11.30
CA LYS A 159 -6.43 15.14 -10.52
C LYS A 159 -5.38 15.98 -11.25
N ARG A 160 -4.40 15.34 -11.91
CA ARG A 160 -3.43 16.04 -12.76
C ARG A 160 -4.07 16.80 -13.91
N ILE A 161 -5.02 16.19 -14.60
CA ILE A 161 -5.71 16.82 -15.75
C ILE A 161 -6.50 18.05 -15.29
N LEU A 162 -7.08 18.00 -14.09
CA LEU A 162 -7.82 19.11 -13.48
C LEU A 162 -6.93 20.30 -13.08
N GLY A 163 -5.60 20.16 -13.16
CA GLY A 163 -4.68 21.23 -12.75
C GLY A 163 -4.67 21.48 -11.25
N GLU A 164 -5.13 20.50 -10.45
CA GLU A 164 -4.83 20.42 -9.03
C GLU A 164 -3.33 20.12 -8.89
N ASN A 165 -2.51 21.15 -9.10
CA ASN A 165 -1.07 21.06 -8.94
C ASN A 165 -0.79 20.74 -7.47
N VAL A 166 -0.58 19.45 -7.18
CA VAL A 166 0.01 19.00 -5.92
C VAL A 166 1.38 19.66 -5.83
N ASP A 167 1.60 20.49 -4.80
CA ASP A 167 2.91 21.10 -4.57
C ASP A 167 3.97 19.99 -4.51
N HIS A 168 5.20 20.29 -4.92
CA HIS A 168 6.27 19.28 -4.96
C HIS A 168 6.52 18.63 -3.58
N GLN A 169 6.08 19.28 -2.50
CA GLN A 169 6.13 18.76 -1.13
C GLN A 169 5.06 17.72 -0.79
N ASP A 170 3.93 17.70 -1.50
CA ASP A 170 2.79 16.83 -1.22
C ASP A 170 2.66 15.64 -2.20
N GLN A 171 3.64 15.47 -3.10
CA GLN A 171 3.66 14.37 -4.06
C GLN A 171 3.91 13.03 -3.35
N ASP A 172 3.00 12.08 -3.57
CA ASP A 172 3.20 10.70 -3.16
C ASP A 172 4.04 9.90 -4.19
N ILE A 173 4.35 8.66 -3.84
CA ILE A 173 5.19 7.80 -4.70
C ILE A 173 4.49 7.52 -6.05
N MET A 174 3.17 7.34 -6.06
CA MET A 174 2.42 7.10 -7.29
C MET A 174 2.52 8.31 -8.23
N ASP A 175 2.39 9.54 -7.71
CA ASP A 175 2.59 10.76 -8.49
C ASP A 175 3.99 10.84 -9.11
N VAL A 176 5.02 10.52 -8.32
CA VAL A 176 6.41 10.50 -8.80
C VAL A 176 6.57 9.47 -9.92
N LEU A 177 6.03 8.27 -9.74
CA LEU A 177 6.11 7.21 -10.75
C LEU A 177 5.35 7.57 -12.03
N ILE A 178 4.17 8.18 -11.94
CA ILE A 178 3.42 8.67 -13.11
C ILE A 178 4.28 9.69 -13.85
N SER A 179 4.88 10.69 -13.18
CA SER A 179 5.75 11.68 -13.83
C SER A 179 6.94 11.08 -14.57
N LEU A 180 7.53 10.01 -14.03
CA LEU A 180 8.75 9.43 -14.59
C LEU A 180 8.45 8.47 -15.74
N LEU A 181 7.36 7.72 -15.63
CA LEU A 181 7.08 6.58 -16.49
C LEU A 181 5.99 6.85 -17.53
N ASP A 182 5.29 8.00 -17.48
CA ASP A 182 4.19 8.24 -18.41
C ASP A 182 4.61 8.12 -19.89
N GLY A 183 3.89 7.31 -20.65
CA GLY A 183 4.18 7.04 -22.06
C GLY A 183 5.47 6.26 -22.32
N ARG A 184 6.19 5.80 -21.28
CA ARG A 184 7.36 4.92 -21.44
C ARG A 184 6.95 3.46 -21.54
N THR A 185 7.72 2.70 -22.31
CA THR A 185 7.67 1.24 -22.32
C THR A 185 9.05 0.72 -21.95
N ILE A 186 9.10 -0.27 -21.05
CA ILE A 186 10.35 -0.88 -20.58
C ILE A 186 10.22 -2.38 -20.79
N GLU A 187 11.08 -2.97 -21.63
CA GLU A 187 11.10 -4.41 -21.92
C GLU A 187 9.71 -4.98 -22.30
N GLY A 188 8.92 -4.20 -23.05
CA GLY A 188 7.59 -4.60 -23.52
C GLY A 188 6.43 -4.40 -22.53
N PHE A 189 6.70 -3.93 -21.31
CA PHE A 189 5.67 -3.56 -20.35
C PHE A 189 5.25 -2.09 -20.53
N ASP A 190 3.96 -1.84 -20.47
CA ASP A 190 3.39 -0.49 -20.48
C ASP A 190 3.62 0.24 -19.14
N SER A 191 3.54 1.56 -19.17
CA SER A 191 3.77 2.41 -18.00
C SER A 191 2.84 2.08 -16.84
N ASP A 192 1.57 1.78 -17.11
CA ASP A 192 0.55 1.57 -16.07
C ASP A 192 0.82 0.26 -15.32
N THR A 193 1.16 -0.80 -16.05
CA THR A 193 1.61 -2.07 -15.46
C THR A 193 2.84 -1.86 -14.59
N ILE A 194 3.82 -1.07 -15.04
CA ILE A 194 5.05 -0.80 -14.28
C ILE A 194 4.74 0.02 -13.01
N ILE A 195 3.92 1.06 -13.12
CA ILE A 195 3.55 1.92 -11.99
C ILE A 195 2.80 1.09 -10.95
N LYS A 196 1.73 0.38 -11.33
CA LYS A 196 0.95 -0.47 -10.42
C LYS A 196 1.83 -1.52 -9.74
N ALA A 197 2.68 -2.20 -10.51
CA ALA A 197 3.60 -3.20 -9.98
C ALA A 197 4.67 -2.61 -9.03
N THR A 198 5.12 -1.38 -9.25
CA THR A 198 6.12 -0.72 -8.40
C THR A 198 5.48 -0.22 -7.12
N VAL A 199 4.30 0.41 -7.22
CA VAL A 199 3.49 0.83 -6.08
C VAL A 199 3.18 -0.35 -5.16
N LEU A 200 2.78 -1.49 -5.72
CA LEU A 200 2.47 -2.68 -4.92
C LEU A 200 3.69 -3.22 -4.16
N VAL A 201 4.90 -3.08 -4.69
CA VAL A 201 6.14 -3.47 -3.99
C VAL A 201 6.52 -2.46 -2.90
N CYS A 202 6.07 -1.21 -3.01
CA CYS A 202 6.26 -0.18 -1.99
C CYS A 202 5.26 -0.27 -0.83
N MET A 203 4.19 -1.06 -0.98
CA MET A 203 3.17 -1.32 0.04
C MET A 203 3.52 -2.53 0.90
#